data_AF-A0A452ZYI3-F1
#
_entry.id   AF-A0A452ZYI3-F1
#
_cell.length_a   1.000
_cell.length_b   1.000
_cell.length_c   1.000
_cell.angle_alpha   90.00
_cell.angle_beta   90.00
_cell.angle_gamma   90.00
#
_symmetry.space_group_name_H-M   'P 1'
#
loop_
_entity.id
_entity.type
_entity.pdbx_description
1 polymer ?
#
loop_
_entity_poly.entity_id
_entity_poly.type
_entity_poly.pdbx_seq_one_letter_code
_entity_poly.pdbx_strand_id
1 'polypeptide(L)'
;PSGLRREISSAATGRPIQDVIQTDAAINPGNSGGPLLDSSGNLIGVNTAIYSPSGASSGVGFSIPVDTVGGIVDQLIQFGKVTRPILGIKFAPDQSVEQLGLSGVLVLDAPPNGPAGKAGLQSTKRDAYGRLILGDIITSVNGTKVANGSDLYRILDQCKVGETVTVEVLRGDKKEKIAVVLEPKLDET
;
A
#
# COMPACT_ATOMS: atom_id res chain seq x y z
N PRO A 1 -2.68 26.61 6.82
CA PRO A 1 -1.87 26.03 5.71
C PRO A 1 -2.58 24.80 5.13
N SER A 2 -3.30 25.00 4.02
CA SER A 2 -3.93 23.90 3.27
C SER A 2 -2.91 23.34 2.29
N GLY A 3 -2.65 22.03 2.36
CA GLY A 3 -1.78 21.32 1.43
C GLY A 3 -2.58 20.21 0.74
N LEU A 4 -2.72 20.30 -0.58
CA LEU A 4 -3.20 19.21 -1.43
C LEU A 4 -2.10 18.13 -1.54
N ARG A 5 -2.47 16.87 -1.78
CA ARG A 5 -1.56 15.71 -1.96
C ARG A 5 -0.82 15.25 -0.70
N ARG A 6 -1.49 15.20 0.44
CA ARG A 6 -0.93 14.53 1.62
C ARG A 6 -1.12 13.02 1.50
N GLU A 7 -0.14 12.27 2.00
CA GLU A 7 -0.22 10.84 2.24
C GLU A 7 -0.51 10.61 3.72
N ILE A 8 -1.45 9.72 4.03
CA ILE A 8 -1.68 9.21 5.38
C ILE A 8 -1.66 7.70 5.38
N SER A 9 -1.31 7.07 6.50
CA SER A 9 -1.44 5.63 6.65
C SER A 9 -2.87 5.26 7.05
N SER A 10 -3.45 4.29 6.36
CA SER A 10 -4.72 3.68 6.73
C SER A 10 -4.63 3.07 8.13
N ALA A 11 -5.51 3.48 9.03
CA ALA A 11 -5.58 2.91 10.38
C ALA A 11 -5.90 1.40 10.39
N ALA A 12 -6.59 0.91 9.35
CA ALA A 12 -7.01 -0.49 9.25
C ALA A 12 -5.96 -1.40 8.63
N THR A 13 -5.12 -0.87 7.72
CA THR A 13 -4.24 -1.71 6.88
C THR A 13 -2.77 -1.29 6.89
N GLY A 14 -2.45 -0.13 7.46
CA GLY A 14 -1.12 0.48 7.39
C GLY A 14 -0.72 0.97 5.99
N ARG A 15 -1.52 0.69 4.95
CA ARG A 15 -1.26 1.12 3.57
C ARG A 15 -1.38 2.63 3.44
N PRO A 16 -0.55 3.29 2.62
CA PRO A 16 -0.70 4.70 2.33
C PRO A 16 -2.02 4.96 1.58
N ILE A 17 -2.70 6.02 1.95
CA ILE A 17 -3.84 6.61 1.24
C ILE A 17 -3.32 7.92 0.64
N GLN A 18 -3.30 7.98 -0.68
CA GLN A 18 -2.82 9.13 -1.43
C GLN A 18 -3.89 10.20 -1.59
N ASP A 19 -3.43 11.40 -1.91
CA ASP A 19 -4.25 12.53 -2.32
C ASP A 19 -5.32 12.96 -1.31
N VAL A 20 -5.14 12.65 -0.03
CA VAL A 20 -6.15 13.00 0.98
C VAL A 20 -6.32 14.51 1.11
N ILE A 21 -7.58 14.93 1.25
CA ILE A 21 -7.93 16.33 1.51
C ILE A 21 -7.70 16.58 2.99
N GLN A 22 -6.83 17.54 3.30
CA GLN A 22 -6.65 18.02 4.66
C GLN A 22 -7.66 19.14 4.95
N THR A 23 -8.34 19.06 6.09
CA THR A 23 -9.31 20.06 6.53
C THR A 23 -9.09 20.42 8.00
N ASP A 24 -9.47 21.64 8.39
CA ASP A 24 -9.56 22.09 9.78
C ASP A 24 -10.94 21.79 10.38
N ALA A 25 -11.88 21.28 9.58
CA ALA A 25 -13.13 20.73 10.07
C ALA A 25 -12.85 19.59 11.06
N ALA A 26 -13.56 19.60 12.19
CA ALA A 26 -13.41 18.58 13.20
C ALA A 26 -13.91 17.22 12.67
N ILE A 27 -12.98 16.30 12.37
CA ILE A 27 -13.30 14.91 12.01
C ILE A 27 -13.13 14.02 13.24
N ASN A 28 -14.23 13.37 13.66
CA ASN A 28 -14.31 12.57 14.89
C ASN A 28 -15.18 11.32 14.64
N PRO A 29 -15.11 10.30 15.52
CA PRO A 29 -16.11 9.23 15.52
C PRO A 29 -17.53 9.83 15.59
N GLY A 30 -18.32 9.64 14.54
CA GLY A 30 -19.65 10.25 14.39
C GLY A 30 -19.87 10.97 13.05
N ASN A 31 -18.81 11.54 12.44
CA ASN A 31 -18.88 12.06 11.07
C ASN A 31 -17.96 11.34 10.07
N SER A 32 -17.15 10.39 10.54
CA SER A 32 -16.45 9.42 9.69
C SER A 32 -17.45 8.63 8.83
N GLY A 33 -17.18 8.53 7.54
CA GLY A 33 -18.07 7.99 6.51
C GLY A 33 -19.04 9.01 5.92
N GLY A 34 -19.18 10.20 6.53
CA GLY A 34 -20.01 11.28 6.02
C GLY A 34 -19.31 12.12 4.92
N PRO A 35 -20.08 12.97 4.20
CA PRO A 35 -19.55 13.79 3.12
C PRO A 35 -18.73 14.97 3.64
N LEU A 36 -17.69 15.34 2.89
CA LEU A 36 -17.05 16.65 2.92
C LEU A 36 -17.56 17.45 1.72
N LEU A 37 -18.11 18.63 1.96
CA LEU A 37 -18.73 19.48 0.93
C LEU A 37 -17.94 20.77 0.72
N ASP A 38 -17.94 21.29 -0.51
CA ASP A 38 -17.50 22.66 -0.80
C ASP A 38 -18.59 23.70 -0.46
N SER A 39 -18.29 24.98 -0.64
CA SER A 39 -19.23 26.09 -0.36
C SER A 39 -20.46 26.11 -1.26
N SER A 40 -20.45 25.37 -2.37
CA SER A 40 -21.59 25.21 -3.28
C SER A 40 -22.43 23.96 -2.93
N GLY A 41 -22.03 23.21 -1.90
CA GLY A 41 -22.68 21.96 -1.50
C GLY A 41 -22.27 20.74 -2.33
N ASN A 42 -21.22 20.84 -3.15
CA ASN A 42 -20.74 19.69 -3.92
C ASN A 42 -19.92 18.76 -3.04
N LEU A 43 -20.09 17.44 -3.26
CA LEU A 43 -19.26 16.43 -2.60
C LEU A 43 -17.82 16.51 -3.12
N ILE A 44 -16.89 16.82 -2.22
CA ILE A 44 -15.45 16.87 -2.55
C ILE A 44 -14.67 15.72 -1.89
N GLY A 45 -15.23 15.04 -0.90
CA GLY A 45 -14.62 13.84 -0.32
C GLY A 45 -15.47 13.13 0.72
N VAL A 46 -14.96 12.02 1.25
CA VAL A 46 -15.57 11.24 2.34
C VAL A 46 -14.68 11.30 3.57
N ASN A 47 -15.22 11.76 4.69
CA ASN A 47 -14.48 11.90 5.93
C ASN A 47 -14.01 10.53 6.41
N THR A 48 -12.72 10.39 6.71
CA THR A 48 -12.17 9.15 7.26
C THR A 48 -11.63 9.41 8.65
N ALA A 49 -11.97 8.56 9.62
CA ALA A 49 -11.25 8.52 10.89
C ALA A 49 -9.80 8.12 10.60
N ILE A 50 -8.84 8.84 11.18
CA ILE A 50 -7.42 8.58 11.01
C ILE A 50 -6.85 8.36 12.40
N TYR A 51 -5.90 7.44 12.46
CA TYR A 51 -5.21 7.12 13.68
C TYR A 51 -4.39 8.34 14.15
N SER A 52 -4.89 9.01 15.19
CA SER A 52 -4.13 9.98 15.98
C SER A 52 -3.62 9.28 17.24
N PRO A 53 -2.34 9.41 17.63
CA PRO A 53 -1.82 8.86 18.88
C PRO A 53 -2.61 9.30 20.12
N SER A 54 -3.34 10.42 20.05
CA SER A 54 -4.13 10.98 21.15
C SER A 54 -5.61 10.64 21.13
N GLY A 55 -6.14 10.02 20.06
CA GLY A 55 -7.58 9.70 19.93
C GLY A 55 -8.54 10.89 19.80
N ALA A 56 -8.06 12.13 19.89
CA ALA A 56 -8.83 13.37 19.71
C ALA A 56 -8.35 14.15 18.48
N SER A 57 -9.27 14.85 17.80
CA SER A 57 -8.93 15.76 16.72
C SER A 57 -7.98 16.84 17.22
N SER A 58 -6.77 16.89 16.66
CA SER A 58 -5.78 17.93 16.95
C SER A 58 -5.97 19.17 16.05
N GLY A 59 -7.18 19.38 15.52
CA GLY A 59 -7.49 20.44 14.55
C GLY A 59 -7.11 20.13 13.11
N VAL A 60 -6.80 18.86 12.79
CA VAL A 60 -6.50 18.40 11.43
C VAL A 60 -7.29 17.13 11.16
N GLY A 61 -8.29 17.24 10.29
CA GLY A 61 -9.05 16.14 9.73
C GLY A 61 -8.58 15.80 8.32
N PHE A 62 -8.87 14.58 7.86
CA PHE A 62 -8.67 14.25 6.46
C PHE A 62 -9.84 13.47 5.86
N SER A 63 -9.99 13.64 4.55
CA SER A 63 -11.06 13.04 3.77
C SER A 63 -10.49 12.43 2.49
N ILE A 64 -11.05 11.29 2.07
CA ILE A 64 -10.70 10.64 0.81
C ILE A 64 -11.38 11.43 -0.32
N PRO A 65 -10.66 11.89 -1.36
CA PRO A 65 -11.25 12.66 -2.46
C PRO A 65 -12.36 11.91 -3.18
N VAL A 66 -13.36 12.66 -3.68
CA VAL A 66 -14.47 12.09 -4.45
C VAL A 66 -14.02 11.31 -5.69
N ASP A 67 -12.93 11.75 -6.35
CA ASP A 67 -12.38 11.05 -7.53
C ASP A 67 -11.88 9.63 -7.19
N THR A 68 -11.25 9.46 -6.02
CA THR A 68 -10.83 8.16 -5.51
C THR A 68 -12.03 7.31 -5.10
N VAL A 69 -13.07 7.94 -4.53
CA VAL A 69 -14.29 7.26 -4.10
C VAL A 69 -15.11 6.77 -5.29
N GLY A 70 -15.23 7.56 -6.37
CA GLY A 70 -16.04 7.22 -7.54
C GLY A 70 -15.64 5.88 -8.16
N GLY A 71 -14.35 5.68 -8.43
CA GLY A 71 -13.86 4.42 -9.00
C GLY A 71 -14.06 3.20 -8.08
N ILE A 72 -14.04 3.39 -6.77
CA ILE A 72 -14.30 2.32 -5.79
C ILE A 72 -15.80 2.01 -5.73
N VAL A 73 -16.65 3.03 -5.67
CA VAL A 73 -18.11 2.88 -5.61
C VAL A 73 -18.63 2.19 -6.86
N ASP A 74 -18.15 2.54 -8.04
CA ASP A 74 -18.55 1.88 -9.29
C ASP A 74 -18.25 0.38 -9.26
N GLN A 75 -17.07 -0.02 -8.75
CA GLN A 75 -16.73 -1.44 -8.59
C GLN A 75 -17.62 -2.14 -7.56
N LEU A 76 -17.94 -1.48 -6.44
CA LEU A 76 -18.84 -2.03 -5.43
C LEU A 76 -20.26 -2.21 -5.96
N ILE A 77 -20.78 -1.26 -6.74
CA ILE A 77 -22.11 -1.36 -7.35
C ILE A 77 -22.14 -2.48 -8.40
N GLN A 78 -21.12 -2.56 -9.26
CA GLN A 78 -21.10 -3.53 -10.36
C GLN A 78 -20.78 -4.96 -9.92
N PHE A 79 -19.84 -5.11 -8.99
CA PHE A 79 -19.26 -6.43 -8.66
C PHE A 79 -19.44 -6.83 -7.18
N GLY A 80 -20.01 -5.94 -6.36
CA GLY A 80 -20.15 -6.16 -4.91
C GLY A 80 -18.84 -6.09 -4.13
N LYS A 81 -17.68 -5.89 -4.80
CA LYS A 81 -16.36 -5.85 -4.16
C LYS A 81 -15.33 -5.08 -4.99
N VAL A 82 -14.31 -4.57 -4.30
CA VAL A 82 -13.13 -3.94 -4.91
C VAL A 82 -12.05 -4.99 -5.09
N THR A 83 -11.65 -5.25 -6.33
CA THR A 83 -10.58 -6.23 -6.61
C THR A 83 -9.25 -5.48 -6.80
N ARG A 84 -8.30 -5.72 -5.90
CA ARG A 84 -6.95 -5.12 -5.98
C ARG A 84 -5.91 -6.15 -6.40
N PRO A 85 -4.94 -5.79 -7.26
CA PRO A 85 -3.84 -6.67 -7.58
C PRO A 85 -2.95 -6.89 -6.35
N ILE A 86 -2.39 -8.09 -6.24
CA ILE A 86 -1.39 -8.42 -5.23
C ILE A 86 -0.14 -8.98 -5.90
N LEU A 87 1.01 -8.58 -5.35
CA LEU A 87 2.28 -9.25 -5.61
C LEU A 87 2.42 -10.53 -4.80
N GLY A 88 1.63 -10.70 -3.73
CA GLY A 88 1.60 -11.92 -2.93
C GLY A 88 2.84 -12.11 -2.05
N ILE A 89 3.25 -11.05 -1.35
CA ILE A 89 4.38 -11.09 -0.41
C ILE A 89 4.00 -10.49 0.95
N LYS A 90 4.70 -10.92 2.00
CA LYS A 90 4.88 -10.16 3.24
C LYS A 90 6.28 -9.57 3.24
N PHE A 91 6.41 -8.35 3.72
CA PHE A 91 7.68 -7.63 3.72
C PHE A 91 7.98 -6.98 5.05
N ALA A 92 9.26 -6.68 5.27
CA ALA A 92 9.74 -6.11 6.52
C ALA A 92 9.31 -4.65 6.67
N PRO A 93 9.09 -4.15 7.90
CA PRO A 93 8.91 -2.73 8.15
C PRO A 93 10.12 -1.93 7.63
N ASP A 94 9.87 -0.75 7.06
CA ASP A 94 10.91 0.08 6.44
C ASP A 94 12.10 0.34 7.39
N GLN A 95 11.81 0.63 8.66
CA GLN A 95 12.82 0.85 9.70
C GLN A 95 13.79 -0.34 9.87
N SER A 96 13.30 -1.57 9.71
CA SER A 96 14.14 -2.77 9.80
C SER A 96 15.09 -2.88 8.61
N VAL A 97 14.67 -2.42 7.42
CA VAL A 97 15.51 -2.42 6.21
C VAL A 97 16.55 -1.30 6.28
N GLU A 98 16.15 -0.13 6.76
CA GLU A 98 17.05 1.02 6.96
C GLU A 98 18.17 0.71 7.97
N GLN A 99 17.86 -0.02 9.06
CA GLN A 99 18.85 -0.48 10.05
C GLN A 99 19.91 -1.42 9.44
N LEU A 100 19.57 -2.12 8.35
CA LEU A 100 20.52 -2.95 7.60
C LEU A 100 21.35 -2.13 6.59
N GLY A 101 21.10 -0.82 6.47
CA GLY A 101 21.76 0.06 5.51
C GLY A 101 21.30 -0.16 4.07
N LEU A 102 20.14 -0.77 3.87
CA LEU A 102 19.60 -1.14 2.57
C LEU A 102 18.45 -0.20 2.18
N SER A 103 18.20 -0.08 0.88
CA SER A 103 17.02 0.64 0.34
C SER A 103 16.19 -0.31 -0.50
N GLY A 104 14.87 -0.29 -0.30
CA GLY A 104 13.93 -1.19 -0.96
C GLY A 104 13.04 -1.93 0.03
N VAL A 105 12.34 -2.94 -0.48
CA VAL A 105 11.38 -3.73 0.30
C VAL A 105 11.90 -5.15 0.48
N LEU A 106 12.31 -5.50 1.71
CA LEU A 106 12.79 -6.84 2.05
C LEU A 106 11.63 -7.83 2.11
N VAL A 107 11.67 -8.86 1.27
CA VAL A 107 10.68 -9.94 1.24
C VAL A 107 10.89 -10.87 2.43
N LEU A 108 9.94 -10.87 3.37
CA LEU A 108 9.92 -11.79 4.50
C LEU A 108 9.32 -13.13 4.09
N ASP A 109 8.24 -13.10 3.30
CA ASP A 109 7.55 -14.30 2.86
C ASP A 109 6.95 -14.09 1.46
N ALA A 110 7.18 -15.03 0.57
CA ALA A 110 6.55 -15.17 -0.74
C ALA A 110 5.94 -16.58 -0.82
N PRO A 111 4.65 -16.76 -0.47
CA PRO A 111 4.01 -18.06 -0.49
C PRO A 111 4.17 -18.75 -1.86
N PRO A 112 4.54 -20.04 -1.92
CA PRO A 112 4.79 -20.74 -3.19
C PRO A 112 3.60 -20.75 -4.16
N ASN A 113 2.38 -20.68 -3.62
CA ASN A 113 1.13 -20.60 -4.37
C ASN A 113 0.68 -19.15 -4.67
N GLY A 114 1.37 -18.14 -4.13
CA GLY A 114 1.15 -16.74 -4.45
C GLY A 114 1.93 -16.31 -5.70
N PRO A 115 1.55 -15.17 -6.31
CA PRO A 115 2.14 -14.72 -7.57
C PRO A 115 3.66 -14.53 -7.52
N ALA A 116 4.19 -13.86 -6.49
CA ALA A 116 5.64 -13.71 -6.30
C ALA A 116 6.35 -15.06 -6.08
N GLY A 117 5.78 -15.96 -5.29
CA GLY A 117 6.37 -17.27 -5.03
C GLY A 117 6.41 -18.14 -6.29
N LYS A 118 5.33 -18.16 -7.08
CA LYS A 118 5.28 -18.82 -8.40
C LYS A 118 6.34 -18.28 -9.36
N ALA A 119 6.61 -16.97 -9.30
CA ALA A 119 7.63 -16.31 -10.10
C ALA A 119 9.06 -16.51 -9.59
N GLY A 120 9.25 -17.12 -8.41
CA GLY A 120 10.56 -17.44 -7.85
C GLY A 120 11.20 -16.35 -7.00
N LEU A 121 10.40 -15.43 -6.44
CA LEU A 121 10.89 -14.55 -5.37
C LEU A 121 11.26 -15.39 -4.13
N GLN A 122 12.35 -15.01 -3.46
CA GLN A 122 12.88 -15.72 -2.31
C GLN A 122 12.50 -15.04 -1.00
N SER A 123 11.84 -15.78 -0.12
CA SER A 123 11.58 -15.37 1.27
C SER A 123 12.86 -15.29 2.10
N THR A 124 12.87 -14.40 3.08
CA THR A 124 13.86 -14.41 4.16
C THR A 124 13.71 -15.68 5.00
N LYS A 125 14.83 -16.36 5.29
CA LYS A 125 14.85 -17.64 6.02
C LYS A 125 15.79 -17.58 7.22
N ARG A 126 15.70 -18.59 8.09
CA ARG A 126 16.70 -18.85 9.12
C ARG A 126 17.46 -20.14 8.77
N ASP A 127 18.78 -20.11 8.91
CA ASP A 127 19.59 -21.31 8.77
C ASP A 127 19.49 -22.22 10.02
N ALA A 128 20.14 -23.39 9.98
CA ALA A 128 20.16 -24.35 11.08
C ALA A 128 20.78 -23.79 12.38
N TYR A 129 21.53 -22.69 12.30
CA TYR A 129 22.17 -22.01 13.42
C TYR A 129 21.38 -20.77 13.88
N GLY A 130 20.18 -20.54 13.31
CA GLY A 130 19.31 -19.42 13.64
C GLY A 130 19.69 -18.09 13.00
N ARG A 131 20.72 -18.06 12.13
CA ARG A 131 21.13 -16.85 11.41
C ARG A 131 20.12 -16.51 10.32
N LEU A 132 19.84 -15.22 10.16
CA LEU A 132 18.97 -14.73 9.10
C LEU A 132 19.69 -14.79 7.76
N ILE A 133 19.10 -15.49 6.81
CA ILE A 133 19.44 -15.43 5.39
C ILE A 133 18.40 -14.51 4.75
N LEU A 134 18.82 -13.30 4.39
CA LEU A 134 17.95 -12.33 3.75
C LEU A 134 17.41 -12.89 2.44
N GLY A 135 16.11 -12.69 2.22
CA GLY A 135 15.45 -12.97 0.96
C GLY A 135 15.75 -11.89 -0.09
N ASP A 136 14.89 -11.84 -1.10
CA ASP A 136 14.96 -10.80 -2.12
C ASP A 136 14.61 -9.43 -1.53
N ILE A 137 15.32 -8.40 -1.98
CA ILE A 137 14.98 -7.00 -1.69
C ILE A 137 14.50 -6.34 -2.98
N ILE A 138 13.23 -5.95 -3.02
CA ILE A 138 12.66 -5.28 -4.19
C ILE A 138 13.19 -3.86 -4.26
N THR A 139 13.77 -3.50 -5.40
CA THR A 139 14.39 -2.18 -5.64
C THR A 139 13.72 -1.40 -6.77
N SER A 140 13.02 -2.07 -7.67
CA SER A 140 12.16 -1.43 -8.68
C SER A 140 11.02 -2.32 -9.15
N VAL A 141 9.94 -1.70 -9.62
CA VAL A 141 8.82 -2.38 -10.30
C VAL A 141 8.50 -1.60 -11.57
N ASN A 142 8.51 -2.28 -12.73
CA ASN A 142 8.34 -1.68 -14.06
C ASN A 142 9.32 -0.50 -14.31
N GLY A 143 10.54 -0.58 -13.77
CA GLY A 143 11.54 0.49 -13.85
C GLY A 143 11.31 1.67 -12.91
N THR A 144 10.20 1.70 -12.17
CA THR A 144 9.96 2.69 -11.12
C THR A 144 10.67 2.25 -9.85
N LYS A 145 11.54 3.12 -9.32
CA LYS A 145 12.32 2.84 -8.11
C LYS A 145 11.39 2.60 -6.91
N VAL A 146 11.73 1.62 -6.09
CA VAL A 146 11.08 1.29 -4.83
C VAL A 146 12.08 1.52 -3.71
N ALA A 147 11.87 2.53 -2.87
CA ALA A 147 12.72 2.78 -1.71
C ALA A 147 12.15 2.18 -0.42
N ASN A 148 10.83 2.05 -0.33
CA ASN A 148 10.11 1.61 0.86
C ASN A 148 8.74 0.95 0.52
N GLY A 149 8.02 0.49 1.54
CA GLY A 149 6.70 -0.11 1.38
C GLY A 149 5.65 0.81 0.73
N SER A 150 5.67 2.11 1.04
CA SER A 150 4.74 3.09 0.44
C SER A 150 4.91 3.19 -1.08
N ASP A 151 6.15 3.23 -1.56
CA ASP A 151 6.46 3.22 -3.00
C ASP A 151 5.92 1.96 -3.69
N LEU A 152 6.12 0.79 -3.07
CA LEU A 152 5.62 -0.47 -3.61
C LEU A 152 4.09 -0.45 -3.72
N TYR A 153 3.39 -0.01 -2.68
CA TYR A 153 1.93 0.11 -2.71
C TYR A 153 1.46 1.06 -3.80
N ARG A 154 2.08 2.24 -3.90
CA ARG A 154 1.73 3.25 -4.91
C ARG A 154 1.86 2.72 -6.34
N ILE A 155 2.91 1.96 -6.62
CA ILE A 155 3.11 1.36 -7.95
C ILE A 155 2.05 0.29 -8.21
N LEU A 156 1.79 -0.60 -7.23
CA LEU A 156 0.81 -1.67 -7.39
C LEU A 156 -0.64 -1.16 -7.51
N ASP A 157 -0.99 -0.06 -6.85
CA ASP A 157 -2.32 0.57 -6.95
C ASP A 157 -2.61 1.13 -8.36
N GLN A 158 -1.58 1.31 -9.20
CA GLN A 158 -1.72 1.71 -10.61
C GLN A 158 -1.81 0.52 -11.57
N CYS A 159 -1.52 -0.69 -11.10
CA CYS A 159 -1.56 -1.90 -11.90
C CYS A 159 -2.96 -2.55 -11.91
N LYS A 160 -3.14 -3.51 -12.82
CA LYS A 160 -4.36 -4.32 -12.91
C LYS A 160 -4.11 -5.78 -12.54
N VAL A 161 -5.16 -6.47 -12.11
CA VAL A 161 -5.13 -7.93 -11.97
C VAL A 161 -4.86 -8.56 -13.34
N GLY A 162 -4.00 -9.56 -13.38
CA GLY A 162 -3.54 -10.24 -14.60
C GLY A 162 -2.41 -9.51 -15.33
N GLU A 163 -2.04 -8.31 -14.91
CA GLU A 163 -0.90 -7.58 -15.47
C GLU A 163 0.43 -8.25 -15.08
N THR A 164 1.34 -8.38 -16.03
CA THR A 164 2.70 -8.84 -15.77
C THR A 164 3.59 -7.64 -15.45
N VAL A 165 4.12 -7.58 -14.24
CA VAL A 165 5.07 -6.55 -13.81
C VAL A 165 6.48 -7.10 -13.77
N THR A 166 7.47 -6.29 -14.13
CA THR A 166 8.89 -6.64 -13.99
C THR A 166 9.40 -6.12 -12.66
N VAL A 167 9.70 -7.03 -11.73
CA VAL A 167 10.22 -6.71 -10.40
C VAL A 167 11.74 -6.87 -10.41
N GLU A 168 12.47 -5.81 -10.12
CA GLU A 168 13.92 -5.87 -9.93
C GLU A 168 14.24 -6.10 -8.45
N VAL A 169 14.98 -7.16 -8.18
CA VAL A 169 15.37 -7.57 -6.83
C VAL A 169 16.89 -7.57 -6.67
N LEU A 170 17.34 -7.23 -5.47
CA LEU A 170 18.69 -7.50 -5.00
C LEU A 170 18.67 -8.84 -4.25
N ARG A 171 19.42 -9.82 -4.76
CA ARG A 171 19.57 -11.17 -4.22
C ARG A 171 21.04 -11.42 -3.92
N GLY A 172 21.41 -11.36 -2.64
CA GLY A 172 22.82 -11.23 -2.26
C GLY A 172 23.41 -9.95 -2.87
N ASP A 173 24.46 -10.08 -3.68
CA ASP A 173 25.12 -8.95 -4.35
C ASP A 173 24.68 -8.72 -5.80
N LYS A 174 23.68 -9.48 -6.28
CA LYS A 174 23.25 -9.46 -7.69
C LYS A 174 21.87 -8.85 -7.84
N LYS A 175 21.69 -8.07 -8.90
CA LYS A 175 20.40 -7.59 -9.34
C LYS A 175 19.79 -8.55 -10.35
N GLU A 176 18.56 -8.95 -10.12
CA GLU A 176 17.79 -9.82 -11.01
C GLU A 176 16.46 -9.18 -11.35
N LYS A 177 15.95 -9.42 -12.56
CA LYS A 177 14.61 -8.99 -12.98
C LYS A 177 13.71 -10.20 -13.09
N ILE A 178 12.61 -10.18 -12.37
CA ILE A 178 11.65 -11.28 -12.29
C ILE A 178 10.31 -10.77 -12.81
N ALA A 179 9.75 -11.46 -13.80
CA ALA A 179 8.40 -11.17 -14.28
C ALA A 179 7.38 -11.83 -13.34
N VAL A 180 6.47 -11.03 -12.78
CA VAL A 180 5.43 -11.50 -11.87
C VAL A 180 4.06 -11.14 -12.44
N VAL A 181 3.19 -12.13 -12.59
CA VAL A 181 1.79 -11.91 -12.98
C VAL A 181 0.99 -11.56 -11.73
N LEU A 182 0.35 -10.40 -11.69
CA LEU A 182 -0.43 -9.97 -10.54
C LEU A 182 -1.74 -10.75 -10.46
N GLU A 183 -2.08 -11.24 -9.27
CA GLU A 183 -3.32 -11.96 -9.00
C GLU A 183 -4.27 -11.08 -8.16
N PRO A 184 -5.59 -11.34 -8.15
CA PRO A 184 -6.47 -10.65 -7.22
C PRO A 184 -6.16 -11.10 -5.79
N LYS A 185 -6.30 -10.20 -4.80
CA LYS A 185 -6.31 -10.64 -3.40
C LYS A 185 -7.47 -11.62 -3.22
N LEU A 186 -7.17 -12.86 -2.81
CA LEU A 186 -8.20 -13.81 -2.39
C LEU A 186 -8.85 -13.28 -1.12
N ASP A 187 -10.18 -13.31 -1.08
CA ASP A 187 -10.94 -13.01 0.13
C ASP A 187 -10.55 -14.05 1.19
N GLU A 188 -10.13 -13.59 2.38
CA GLU A 188 -9.99 -14.48 3.53
C GLU A 188 -11.41 -14.88 3.94
N THR A 189 -11.80 -16.13 3.61
CA THR A 189 -13.01 -16.76 4.14
C THR A 189 -12.86 -17.11 5.61
#